data_AF-R7NEK5-F1
#
_entry.id   AF-R7NEK5-F1
#
_cell.length_a   1.000
_cell.length_b   1.000
_cell.length_c   1.000
_cell.angle_alpha   90.00
_cell.angle_beta   90.00
_cell.angle_gamma   90.00
#
_symmetry.space_group_name_H-M   'P 1'
#
loop_
_entity.id
_entity.type
_entity.pdbx_description
1 polymer ?
#
loop_
_entity_poly.entity_id
_entity_poly.type
_entity_poly.pdbx_seq_one_letter_code
_entity_poly.pdbx_strand_id
1 'polypeptide(L)'
;MLDQFQVQNKLRIMIQSNIETPFYNRQDNILFLPNIYDWKNDYLSFIKHYSYGNLRISSIDLITREVIEAIKDNPHIYAIELGSEKEPYTLTREVFDLLNESNSLYKITTSLVTGEYSIREMELLTFFNQTMVGEYSIVDLKSFSSFVFRDPLLDREISYLEQYLGRDVTIDFRYDDYSNILKVIQKLEGRNITFNILENEALSLYSKQFQDVIQHKEKIYMNHSTKLDQYLFMHSFLDIMVADVKNSNMSMYEKYLAVFQIVTHYKLFQENEQNKNSARLLEHVLFNNFGVCYGFSELLVALLDKVGIKAFNVSFELYKESEKIHLSDLARLNKEELNRKLGNVEYHSRVIVRLIDPKYHIDGIFFADPTWDNSLESHYFNHSLMTPYETTLEFTRFYDTDVSIFNISSMEEFLNKIKLLPNSIFYFLEVIQNIDFSYYVYLKKNYDFDVEDYDFLLDVYNYIIKYTKKSVSKDARFQALEILFQFIYPDLTEVEKEQYLVLLQEKNQKRDEQFFRKGGR
;
A
#
# COMPACT_ATOMS: atom_id res chain seq x y z
N MET A 1 -24.81 10.62 -62.20
CA MET A 1 -23.84 11.72 -62.34
C MET A 1 -22.52 11.43 -61.61
N LEU A 2 -22.58 10.87 -60.40
CA LEU A 2 -21.39 10.60 -59.57
C LEU A 2 -20.42 9.54 -60.13
N ASP A 3 -20.92 8.57 -60.91
CA ASP A 3 -20.13 7.50 -61.56
C ASP A 3 -19.07 8.00 -62.55
N GLN A 4 -19.11 9.29 -62.92
CA GLN A 4 -18.13 9.92 -63.81
C GLN A 4 -16.83 10.31 -63.11
N PHE A 5 -16.82 10.35 -61.77
CA PHE A 5 -15.63 10.71 -61.02
C PHE A 5 -14.66 9.52 -60.93
N GLN A 6 -13.46 9.68 -61.49
CA GLN A 6 -12.34 8.75 -61.27
C GLN A 6 -11.75 8.98 -59.86
N VAL A 7 -12.40 8.42 -58.85
CA VAL A 7 -11.99 8.47 -57.45
C VAL A 7 -10.86 7.50 -57.15
N GLN A 8 -10.24 7.62 -55.97
CA GLN A 8 -9.15 6.73 -55.51
C GLN A 8 -9.55 5.96 -54.25
N ASN A 9 -8.83 4.88 -53.95
CA ASN A 9 -8.99 4.11 -52.71
C ASN A 9 -8.83 5.02 -51.47
N LYS A 10 -9.56 4.71 -50.39
CA LYS A 10 -9.72 5.56 -49.19
C LYS A 10 -10.51 6.85 -49.45
N LEU A 11 -11.49 6.79 -50.35
CA LEU A 11 -12.37 7.93 -50.63
C LEU A 11 -13.14 8.34 -49.38
N ARG A 12 -13.16 9.65 -49.09
CA ARG A 12 -14.02 10.25 -48.07
C ARG A 12 -15.21 10.93 -48.72
N ILE A 13 -16.41 10.70 -48.22
CA ILE A 13 -17.65 11.32 -48.70
C ILE A 13 -18.27 12.15 -47.58
N MET A 14 -18.64 13.39 -47.86
CA MET A 14 -19.29 14.25 -46.88
C MET A 14 -20.19 15.30 -47.52
N ILE A 15 -21.18 15.76 -46.76
CA ILE A 15 -22.07 16.85 -47.16
C ILE A 15 -21.36 18.20 -46.92
N GLN A 16 -21.50 19.12 -47.87
CA GLN A 16 -21.06 20.50 -47.72
C GLN A 16 -22.19 21.45 -48.12
N SER A 17 -22.54 22.38 -47.22
CA SER A 17 -23.68 23.29 -47.38
C SER A 17 -23.49 24.38 -48.43
N ASN A 18 -22.24 24.69 -48.82
CA ASN A 18 -21.90 25.82 -49.68
C ASN A 18 -21.55 25.43 -51.13
N ILE A 19 -21.98 24.25 -51.59
CA ILE A 19 -21.78 23.80 -52.97
C ILE A 19 -23.13 23.45 -53.59
N GLU A 20 -23.29 23.73 -54.88
CA GLU A 20 -24.54 23.47 -55.63
C GLU A 20 -24.50 22.13 -56.40
N THR A 21 -23.30 21.67 -56.74
CA THR A 21 -23.08 20.41 -57.48
C THR A 21 -22.01 19.57 -56.79
N PRO A 22 -22.07 18.23 -56.89
CA PRO A 22 -21.03 17.35 -56.37
C PRO A 22 -19.63 17.73 -56.86
N PHE A 23 -18.65 17.72 -55.96
CA PHE A 23 -17.29 18.12 -56.26
C PHE A 23 -16.29 17.10 -55.68
N TYR A 24 -15.37 16.60 -56.51
CA TYR A 24 -14.31 15.70 -56.08
C TYR A 24 -12.97 16.42 -55.94
N ASN A 25 -12.53 16.59 -54.69
CA ASN A 25 -11.19 17.06 -54.36
C ASN A 25 -10.20 15.90 -54.48
N ARG A 26 -9.42 15.89 -55.56
CA ARG A 26 -8.40 14.87 -55.85
C ARG A 26 -7.23 14.87 -54.86
N GLN A 27 -6.86 16.03 -54.32
CA GLN A 27 -5.69 16.16 -53.45
C GLN A 27 -5.93 15.47 -52.11
N ASP A 28 -7.12 15.67 -51.54
CA ASP A 28 -7.50 15.11 -50.24
C ASP A 28 -8.34 13.83 -50.36
N ASN A 29 -8.63 13.40 -51.60
CA ASN A 29 -9.50 12.28 -51.94
C ASN A 29 -10.89 12.38 -51.25
N ILE A 30 -11.54 13.54 -51.39
CA ILE A 30 -12.85 13.83 -50.78
C ILE A 30 -13.89 14.12 -51.86
N LEU A 31 -15.00 13.40 -51.85
CA LEU A 31 -16.21 13.70 -52.61
C LEU A 31 -17.18 14.51 -51.73
N PHE A 32 -17.37 15.77 -52.08
CA PHE A 32 -18.34 16.65 -51.43
C PHE A 32 -19.68 16.57 -52.15
N LEU A 33 -20.74 16.35 -51.38
CA LEU A 33 -22.13 16.33 -51.86
C LEU A 33 -22.89 17.59 -51.37
N PRO A 34 -23.70 18.24 -52.23
CA PRO A 34 -24.52 19.37 -51.83
C PRO A 34 -25.68 18.93 -50.92
N ASN A 35 -26.04 19.77 -49.93
CA ASN A 35 -27.12 19.46 -48.98
C ASN A 35 -28.53 19.52 -49.60
N ILE A 36 -28.70 20.16 -50.77
CA ILE A 36 -30.00 20.58 -51.31
C ILE A 36 -30.48 19.71 -52.49
N TYR A 37 -29.70 18.70 -52.90
CA TYR A 37 -29.97 17.90 -54.10
C TYR A 37 -30.57 16.54 -53.73
N ASP A 38 -31.53 16.02 -54.51
CA ASP A 38 -32.02 14.64 -54.35
C ASP A 38 -31.01 13.66 -54.95
N TRP A 39 -29.93 13.42 -54.19
CA TRP A 39 -28.82 12.56 -54.59
C TRP A 39 -29.10 11.07 -54.34
N LYS A 40 -30.28 10.69 -53.80
CA LYS A 40 -30.49 9.34 -53.25
C LYS A 40 -30.18 8.23 -54.27
N ASN A 41 -30.71 8.33 -55.49
CA ASN A 41 -30.49 7.32 -56.52
C ASN A 41 -29.06 7.34 -57.09
N ASP A 42 -28.52 8.53 -57.35
CA ASP A 42 -27.18 8.71 -57.91
C ASP A 42 -26.08 8.26 -56.93
N TYR A 43 -26.26 8.55 -55.64
CA TYR A 43 -25.36 8.14 -54.57
C TYR A 43 -25.42 6.63 -54.32
N LEU A 44 -26.63 6.04 -54.30
CA LEU A 44 -26.78 4.59 -54.21
C LEU A 44 -26.13 3.87 -55.39
N SER A 45 -26.31 4.38 -56.62
CA SER A 45 -25.62 3.86 -57.81
C SER A 45 -24.10 3.92 -57.64
N PHE A 46 -23.59 5.05 -57.16
CA PHE A 46 -22.16 5.25 -56.92
C PHE A 46 -21.58 4.24 -55.92
N ILE A 47 -22.25 4.04 -54.78
CA ILE A 47 -21.80 3.06 -53.78
C ILE A 47 -21.81 1.63 -54.34
N LYS A 48 -22.85 1.26 -55.12
CA LYS A 48 -22.95 -0.09 -55.73
C LYS A 48 -21.82 -0.37 -56.73
N HIS A 49 -21.33 0.64 -57.44
CA HIS A 49 -20.28 0.49 -58.46
C HIS A 49 -18.88 0.90 -57.98
N TYR A 50 -18.74 1.33 -56.73
CA TYR A 50 -17.44 1.72 -56.16
C TYR A 50 -16.46 0.54 -56.20
N SER A 51 -15.34 0.72 -56.91
CA SER A 51 -14.44 -0.39 -57.26
C SER A 51 -13.21 -0.52 -56.35
N TYR A 52 -13.19 0.20 -55.22
CA TYR A 52 -12.04 0.23 -54.30
C TYR A 52 -12.37 -0.30 -52.91
N GLY A 53 -11.30 -0.66 -52.20
CA GLY A 53 -11.36 -1.34 -50.91
C GLY A 53 -11.87 -0.54 -49.72
N ASN A 54 -11.45 0.73 -49.62
CA ASN A 54 -11.67 1.54 -48.42
C ASN A 54 -12.60 2.70 -48.76
N LEU A 55 -13.65 2.87 -47.96
CA LEU A 55 -14.65 3.91 -48.11
C LEU A 55 -14.92 4.58 -46.76
N ARG A 56 -14.95 5.90 -46.73
CA ARG A 56 -15.31 6.68 -45.55
C ARG A 56 -16.53 7.55 -45.85
N ILE A 57 -17.58 7.42 -45.04
CA ILE A 57 -18.78 8.26 -45.12
C ILE A 57 -18.83 9.09 -43.85
N SER A 58 -18.43 10.36 -43.92
CA SER A 58 -18.25 11.21 -42.74
C SER A 58 -19.52 11.91 -42.28
N SER A 59 -20.48 12.13 -43.17
CA SER A 59 -21.74 12.78 -42.82
C SER A 59 -22.81 11.75 -42.50
N ILE A 60 -23.41 11.84 -41.32
CA ILE A 60 -24.34 10.83 -40.81
C ILE A 60 -25.63 10.73 -41.65
N ASP A 61 -26.06 11.84 -42.25
CA ASP A 61 -27.24 11.90 -43.12
C ASP A 61 -27.08 11.05 -44.40
N LEU A 62 -25.84 10.72 -44.78
CA LEU A 62 -25.54 9.83 -45.91
C LEU A 62 -25.58 8.35 -45.53
N ILE A 63 -25.72 8.01 -44.25
CA ILE A 63 -25.65 6.64 -43.73
C ILE A 63 -27.09 6.11 -43.56
N THR A 64 -27.76 5.86 -44.68
CA THR A 64 -29.11 5.29 -44.69
C THR A 64 -29.08 3.77 -44.81
N ARG A 65 -30.20 3.09 -44.49
CA ARG A 65 -30.32 1.64 -44.64
C ARG A 65 -29.98 1.16 -46.05
N GLU A 66 -30.45 1.85 -47.07
CA GLU A 66 -30.20 1.50 -48.47
C GLU A 66 -28.71 1.63 -48.84
N VAL A 67 -28.01 2.58 -48.22
CA VAL A 67 -26.56 2.76 -48.41
C VAL A 67 -25.79 1.63 -47.72
N ILE A 68 -26.22 1.23 -46.52
CA ILE A 68 -25.66 0.08 -45.82
C ILE A 68 -25.85 -1.21 -46.63
N GLU A 69 -27.04 -1.44 -47.19
CA GLU A 69 -27.31 -2.58 -48.09
C GLU A 69 -26.44 -2.51 -49.35
N ALA A 70 -26.26 -1.34 -49.94
CA ALA A 70 -25.37 -1.15 -51.09
C ALA A 70 -23.89 -1.44 -50.76
N ILE A 71 -23.43 -1.11 -49.55
CA ILE A 71 -22.09 -1.46 -49.06
C ILE A 71 -21.97 -2.97 -48.88
N LYS A 72 -22.96 -3.59 -48.22
CA LYS A 72 -22.99 -5.03 -47.96
C LYS A 72 -22.80 -5.86 -49.24
N ASP A 73 -23.53 -5.48 -50.29
CA ASP A 73 -23.57 -6.20 -51.56
C ASP A 73 -22.39 -5.86 -52.50
N ASN A 74 -21.53 -4.89 -52.14
CA ASN A 74 -20.40 -4.50 -52.97
C ASN A 74 -19.16 -5.39 -52.73
N PRO A 75 -18.71 -6.19 -53.71
CA PRO A 75 -17.61 -7.15 -53.55
C PRO A 75 -16.22 -6.50 -53.44
N HIS A 76 -16.08 -5.21 -53.77
CA HIS A 76 -14.81 -4.51 -53.75
C HIS A 76 -14.56 -3.79 -52.42
N ILE A 77 -15.61 -3.40 -51.70
CA ILE A 77 -15.50 -2.72 -50.41
C ILE A 77 -15.14 -3.75 -49.35
N TYR A 78 -14.02 -3.53 -48.68
CA TYR A 78 -13.54 -4.40 -47.62
C TYR A 78 -13.32 -3.70 -46.28
N ALA A 79 -13.25 -2.37 -46.27
CA ALA A 79 -13.12 -1.56 -45.08
C ALA A 79 -13.96 -0.30 -45.19
N ILE A 80 -14.73 0.00 -44.13
CA ILE A 80 -15.53 1.21 -44.04
C ILE A 80 -15.22 2.03 -42.79
N GLU A 81 -15.41 3.34 -42.89
CA GLU A 81 -15.47 4.27 -41.76
C GLU A 81 -16.77 5.08 -41.83
N LEU A 82 -17.56 5.01 -40.77
CA LEU A 82 -18.88 5.61 -40.65
C LEU A 82 -18.83 6.74 -39.61
N GLY A 83 -19.20 7.94 -40.03
CA GLY A 83 -19.14 9.16 -39.24
C GLY A 83 -17.76 9.81 -39.20
N SER A 84 -17.62 10.77 -38.28
CA SER A 84 -16.37 11.47 -38.01
C SER A 84 -16.35 12.01 -36.58
N GLU A 85 -15.22 12.55 -36.11
CA GLU A 85 -15.16 13.19 -34.78
C GLU A 85 -16.17 14.34 -34.61
N LYS A 86 -16.50 15.05 -35.70
CA LYS A 86 -17.47 16.17 -35.68
C LYS A 86 -18.92 15.69 -35.79
N GLU A 87 -19.14 14.54 -36.41
CA GLU A 87 -20.44 13.92 -36.61
C GLU A 87 -20.32 12.42 -36.26
N PRO A 88 -20.28 12.08 -34.96
CA PRO A 88 -20.05 10.71 -34.53
C PRO A 88 -21.23 9.83 -34.91
N TYR A 89 -20.94 8.67 -35.50
CA TYR A 89 -21.95 7.66 -35.81
C TYR A 89 -21.99 6.59 -34.72
N THR A 90 -23.21 6.18 -34.34
CA THR A 90 -23.44 5.03 -33.46
C THR A 90 -23.88 3.85 -34.30
N LEU A 91 -23.01 2.85 -34.42
CA LEU A 91 -23.33 1.61 -35.11
C LEU A 91 -24.25 0.75 -34.23
N THR A 92 -25.49 0.57 -34.67
CA THR A 92 -26.45 -0.29 -33.97
C THR A 92 -26.22 -1.77 -34.31
N ARG A 93 -26.74 -2.67 -33.47
CA ARG A 93 -26.71 -4.12 -33.73
C ARG A 93 -27.35 -4.48 -35.07
N GLU A 94 -28.51 -3.91 -35.41
CA GLU A 94 -29.21 -4.15 -36.69
C GLU A 94 -28.33 -3.78 -37.89
N VAL A 95 -27.67 -2.61 -37.84
CA VAL A 95 -26.80 -2.16 -38.93
C VAL A 95 -25.56 -3.05 -39.03
N PHE A 96 -24.99 -3.46 -37.90
CA PHE A 96 -23.87 -4.40 -37.90
C PHE A 96 -24.26 -5.76 -38.49
N ASP A 97 -25.41 -6.32 -38.11
CA ASP A 97 -25.88 -7.61 -38.64
C ASP A 97 -25.99 -7.57 -40.16
N LEU A 98 -26.56 -6.49 -40.71
CA LEU A 98 -26.61 -6.27 -42.16
C LEU A 98 -25.22 -6.22 -42.78
N LEU A 99 -24.28 -5.48 -42.19
CA LEU A 99 -22.91 -5.37 -42.72
C LEU A 99 -22.15 -6.71 -42.62
N ASN A 100 -22.39 -7.49 -41.58
CA ASN A 100 -21.71 -8.76 -41.28
C ASN A 100 -22.13 -9.90 -42.23
N GLU A 101 -23.22 -9.75 -42.97
CA GLU A 101 -23.59 -10.65 -44.08
C GLU A 101 -22.72 -10.46 -45.34
N SER A 102 -21.92 -9.39 -45.40
CA SER A 102 -21.04 -9.13 -46.54
C SER A 102 -19.91 -10.17 -46.63
N ASN A 103 -19.65 -10.67 -47.83
CA ASN A 103 -18.56 -11.61 -48.10
C ASN A 103 -17.19 -10.92 -48.26
N SER A 104 -17.16 -9.59 -48.40
CA SER A 104 -15.95 -8.80 -48.68
C SER A 104 -15.53 -7.90 -47.53
N LEU A 105 -16.46 -7.49 -46.67
CA LEU A 105 -16.21 -6.57 -45.57
C LEU A 105 -15.52 -7.24 -44.38
N TYR A 106 -14.32 -6.78 -44.02
CA TYR A 106 -13.57 -7.30 -42.86
C TYR A 106 -13.15 -6.22 -41.85
N LYS A 107 -13.50 -4.95 -42.08
CA LYS A 107 -13.17 -3.86 -41.17
C LYS A 107 -14.24 -2.76 -41.16
N ILE A 108 -14.74 -2.43 -39.99
CA ILE A 108 -15.72 -1.36 -39.76
C ILE A 108 -15.15 -0.40 -38.71
N THR A 109 -15.16 0.89 -39.04
CA THR A 109 -14.71 1.97 -38.15
C THR A 109 -15.87 2.90 -37.85
N THR A 110 -16.07 3.19 -36.57
CA THR A 110 -17.20 3.98 -36.06
C THR A 110 -16.81 4.61 -34.72
N SER A 111 -17.51 5.68 -34.33
CA SER A 111 -17.23 6.40 -33.08
C SER A 111 -17.82 5.69 -31.85
N LEU A 112 -19.00 5.07 -32.03
CA LEU A 112 -19.74 4.37 -30.98
C LEU A 112 -20.39 3.11 -31.55
N VAL A 113 -20.68 2.15 -30.67
CA VAL A 113 -21.42 0.92 -30.99
C VAL A 113 -22.49 0.66 -29.92
N THR A 114 -23.62 0.06 -30.30
CA THR A 114 -24.65 -0.37 -29.36
C THR A 114 -25.08 -1.80 -29.64
N GLY A 115 -25.29 -2.57 -28.57
CA GLY A 115 -25.62 -4.00 -28.62
C GLY A 115 -24.48 -4.89 -28.12
N GLU A 116 -24.74 -6.20 -28.14
CA GLU A 116 -23.76 -7.21 -27.74
C GLU A 116 -23.02 -7.74 -28.97
N TYR A 117 -21.71 -7.97 -28.80
CA TYR A 117 -20.82 -8.47 -29.84
C TYR A 117 -19.95 -9.60 -29.28
N SER A 118 -19.82 -10.66 -30.07
CA SER A 118 -18.86 -11.74 -29.83
C SER A 118 -17.43 -11.27 -30.09
N ILE A 119 -16.42 -11.97 -29.56
CA ILE A 119 -15.00 -11.60 -29.74
C ILE A 119 -14.64 -11.49 -31.23
N ARG A 120 -15.10 -12.44 -32.06
CA ARG A 120 -14.87 -12.44 -33.50
C ARG A 120 -15.49 -11.23 -34.20
N GLU A 121 -16.65 -10.77 -33.73
CA GLU A 121 -17.29 -9.57 -34.27
C GLU A 121 -16.56 -8.29 -33.83
N MET A 122 -15.96 -8.31 -32.64
CA MET A 122 -15.15 -7.19 -32.15
C MET A 122 -13.87 -6.99 -32.97
N GLU A 123 -13.27 -8.06 -33.49
CA GLU A 123 -12.12 -7.99 -34.40
C GLU A 123 -12.44 -7.19 -35.68
N LEU A 124 -13.68 -7.30 -36.18
CA LEU A 124 -14.15 -6.53 -37.33
C LEU A 124 -14.37 -5.04 -36.99
N LEU A 125 -14.60 -4.72 -35.72
CA LEU A 125 -14.98 -3.39 -35.25
C LEU A 125 -13.81 -2.70 -34.56
N THR A 126 -13.17 -1.79 -35.28
CA THR A 126 -12.02 -1.03 -34.77
C THR A 126 -12.30 -0.26 -33.49
N PHE A 127 -13.56 0.12 -33.23
CA PHE A 127 -14.00 0.73 -31.98
C PHE A 127 -13.48 -0.02 -30.75
N PHE A 128 -13.57 -1.35 -30.73
CA PHE A 128 -13.17 -2.15 -29.58
C PHE A 128 -11.65 -2.22 -29.37
N ASN A 129 -10.88 -2.04 -30.44
CA ASN A 129 -9.42 -2.03 -30.39
C ASN A 129 -8.83 -0.63 -30.15
N GLN A 130 -9.58 0.43 -30.44
CA GLN A 130 -9.13 1.83 -30.31
C GLN A 130 -9.63 2.51 -29.04
N THR A 131 -10.73 2.03 -28.47
CA THR A 131 -11.27 2.57 -27.23
C THR A 131 -10.53 1.97 -26.05
N MET A 132 -9.93 2.84 -25.25
CA MET A 132 -9.08 2.46 -24.12
C MET A 132 -9.77 2.74 -22.78
N VAL A 133 -9.46 1.91 -21.79
CA VAL A 133 -9.68 2.11 -20.36
C VAL A 133 -8.32 1.97 -19.70
N GLY A 134 -7.73 3.10 -19.29
CA GLY A 134 -6.31 3.14 -18.97
C GLY A 134 -5.47 2.68 -20.15
N GLU A 135 -4.68 1.62 -19.96
CA GLU A 135 -3.84 1.01 -21.01
C GLU A 135 -4.51 -0.18 -21.72
N TYR A 136 -5.76 -0.52 -21.41
CA TYR A 136 -6.46 -1.69 -21.94
C TYR A 136 -7.51 -1.34 -22.97
N SER A 137 -7.53 -2.05 -24.10
CA SER A 137 -8.62 -1.96 -25.07
C SER A 137 -9.87 -2.69 -24.57
N ILE A 138 -11.03 -2.46 -25.19
CA ILE A 138 -12.26 -3.19 -24.83
C ILE A 138 -12.10 -4.71 -25.09
N VAL A 139 -11.31 -5.10 -26.09
CA VAL A 139 -11.01 -6.52 -26.35
C VAL A 139 -10.24 -7.13 -25.18
N ASP A 140 -9.30 -6.40 -24.59
CA ASP A 140 -8.55 -6.84 -23.42
C ASP A 140 -9.48 -7.00 -22.19
N LEU A 141 -10.42 -6.07 -21.97
CA LEU A 141 -11.38 -6.13 -20.86
C LEU A 141 -12.22 -7.42 -20.83
N LYS A 142 -12.44 -8.02 -22.00
CA LYS A 142 -13.16 -9.30 -22.13
C LYS A 142 -12.26 -10.53 -22.07
N SER A 143 -10.97 -10.37 -22.38
CA SER A 143 -10.06 -11.49 -22.63
C SER A 143 -9.11 -11.74 -21.47
N PHE A 144 -8.76 -10.69 -20.72
CA PHE A 144 -7.82 -10.78 -19.61
C PHE A 144 -8.54 -11.03 -18.29
N SER A 145 -7.83 -11.67 -17.37
CA SER A 145 -8.29 -11.98 -16.01
C SER A 145 -7.77 -10.99 -14.95
N SER A 146 -6.86 -10.09 -15.33
CA SER A 146 -6.23 -9.14 -14.40
C SER A 146 -5.93 -7.82 -15.09
N PHE A 147 -6.15 -6.72 -14.37
CA PHE A 147 -5.97 -5.35 -14.85
C PHE A 147 -5.28 -4.51 -13.78
N VAL A 148 -4.32 -3.68 -14.20
CA VAL A 148 -3.58 -2.77 -13.34
C VAL A 148 -3.81 -1.34 -13.81
N PHE A 149 -4.41 -0.50 -12.96
CA PHE A 149 -4.63 0.91 -13.23
C PHE A 149 -3.66 1.75 -12.40
N ARG A 150 -2.84 2.54 -13.08
CA ARG A 150 -1.84 3.44 -12.44
C ARG A 150 -2.36 4.85 -12.20
N ASP A 151 -3.46 5.22 -12.85
CA ASP A 151 -4.07 6.54 -12.79
C ASP A 151 -5.59 6.43 -12.55
N PRO A 152 -6.23 7.43 -11.92
CA PRO A 152 -7.68 7.50 -11.77
C PRO A 152 -8.40 7.44 -13.12
N LEU A 153 -9.50 6.68 -13.19
CA LEU A 153 -10.26 6.48 -14.43
C LEU A 153 -11.29 7.60 -14.65
N LEU A 154 -11.44 8.05 -15.89
CA LEU A 154 -12.49 8.99 -16.28
C LEU A 154 -13.87 8.32 -16.26
N ASP A 155 -14.93 9.10 -16.05
CA ASP A 155 -16.32 8.60 -15.99
C ASP A 155 -16.73 7.76 -17.22
N ARG A 156 -16.23 8.15 -18.39
CA ARG A 156 -16.43 7.42 -19.64
C ARG A 156 -15.74 6.06 -19.63
N GLU A 157 -14.53 5.97 -19.08
CA GLU A 157 -13.78 4.71 -18.94
C GLU A 157 -14.45 3.77 -17.93
N ILE A 158 -14.95 4.31 -16.82
CA ILE A 158 -15.72 3.55 -15.83
C ILE A 158 -16.99 2.97 -16.47
N SER A 159 -17.64 3.72 -17.35
CA SER A 159 -18.81 3.24 -18.10
C SER A 159 -18.44 2.11 -19.07
N TYR A 160 -17.25 2.13 -19.66
CA TYR A 160 -16.75 1.02 -20.48
C TYR A 160 -16.39 -0.22 -19.66
N LEU A 161 -15.83 -0.06 -18.45
CA LEU A 161 -15.66 -1.17 -17.51
C LEU A 161 -17.01 -1.80 -17.15
N GLU A 162 -17.99 -0.98 -16.77
CA GLU A 162 -19.35 -1.44 -16.48
C GLU A 162 -19.95 -2.19 -17.68
N GLN A 163 -19.73 -1.73 -18.90
CA GLN A 163 -20.32 -2.38 -20.07
C GLN A 163 -19.59 -3.66 -20.51
N TYR A 164 -18.26 -3.71 -20.45
CA TYR A 164 -17.49 -4.71 -21.20
C TYR A 164 -16.59 -5.61 -20.35
N LEU A 165 -16.32 -5.25 -19.09
CA LEU A 165 -15.45 -6.06 -18.25
C LEU A 165 -16.05 -7.46 -18.01
N GLY A 166 -15.20 -8.48 -18.14
CA GLY A 166 -15.53 -9.86 -17.78
C GLY A 166 -15.91 -10.06 -16.30
N ARG A 167 -16.29 -11.28 -15.97
CA ARG A 167 -16.51 -11.72 -14.57
C ARG A 167 -15.26 -12.40 -14.03
N ASP A 168 -15.19 -12.54 -12.70
CA ASP A 168 -14.12 -13.28 -12.02
C ASP A 168 -12.71 -12.71 -12.31
N VAL A 169 -12.62 -11.40 -12.49
CA VAL A 169 -11.37 -10.68 -12.78
C VAL A 169 -10.75 -10.09 -11.53
N THR A 170 -9.47 -9.77 -11.61
CA THR A 170 -8.74 -9.01 -10.60
C THR A 170 -8.45 -7.60 -11.11
N ILE A 171 -8.70 -6.58 -10.29
CA ILE A 171 -8.32 -5.20 -10.56
C ILE A 171 -7.35 -4.75 -9.47
N ASP A 172 -6.24 -4.16 -9.89
CA ASP A 172 -5.20 -3.62 -9.04
C ASP A 172 -5.07 -2.12 -9.27
N PHE A 173 -5.38 -1.33 -8.23
CA PHE A 173 -5.24 0.11 -8.26
C PHE A 173 -3.88 0.49 -7.67
N ARG A 174 -3.00 1.00 -8.53
CA ARG A 174 -1.66 1.51 -8.16
C ARG A 174 -1.67 3.02 -7.88
N TYR A 175 -2.83 3.53 -7.47
CA TYR A 175 -3.06 4.92 -7.04
C TYR A 175 -3.98 4.94 -5.81
N ASP A 176 -4.06 6.08 -5.13
CA ASP A 176 -4.72 6.26 -3.82
C ASP A 176 -5.91 7.23 -3.83
N ASP A 177 -6.41 7.60 -5.02
CA ASP A 177 -7.71 8.28 -5.18
C ASP A 177 -8.86 7.34 -4.82
N TYR A 178 -9.12 7.23 -3.52
CA TYR A 178 -10.17 6.37 -2.98
C TYR A 178 -11.57 6.76 -3.43
N SER A 179 -11.81 8.02 -3.81
CA SER A 179 -13.10 8.44 -4.37
C SER A 179 -13.31 7.82 -5.76
N ASN A 180 -12.28 7.82 -6.61
CA ASN A 180 -12.32 7.17 -7.91
C ASN A 180 -12.46 5.65 -7.78
N ILE A 181 -11.65 5.04 -6.90
CA ILE A 181 -11.69 3.59 -6.61
C ILE A 181 -13.09 3.17 -6.15
N LEU A 182 -13.68 3.86 -5.16
CA LEU A 182 -15.03 3.56 -4.68
C LEU A 182 -16.06 3.65 -5.80
N LYS A 183 -15.96 4.65 -6.67
CA LYS A 183 -16.84 4.80 -7.84
C LYS A 183 -16.73 3.61 -8.80
N VAL A 184 -15.51 3.13 -9.07
CA VAL A 184 -15.28 1.93 -9.89
C VAL A 184 -15.90 0.70 -9.22
N ILE A 185 -15.64 0.46 -7.94
CA ILE A 185 -16.14 -0.72 -7.23
C ILE A 185 -17.68 -0.72 -7.21
N GLN A 186 -18.31 0.41 -6.88
CA GLN A 186 -19.78 0.56 -6.88
C GLN A 186 -20.38 0.30 -8.26
N LYS A 187 -19.72 0.73 -9.34
CA LYS A 187 -20.19 0.49 -10.71
C LYS A 187 -20.07 -0.95 -11.17
N LEU A 188 -19.21 -1.73 -10.52
CA LEU A 188 -18.95 -3.12 -10.87
C LEU A 188 -19.53 -4.11 -9.84
N GLU A 189 -20.37 -3.63 -8.94
CA GLU A 189 -20.97 -4.41 -7.86
C GLU A 189 -21.68 -5.67 -8.38
N GLY A 190 -21.49 -6.80 -7.67
CA GLY A 190 -22.12 -8.08 -7.96
C GLY A 190 -21.45 -8.89 -9.08
N ARG A 191 -20.29 -8.45 -9.59
CA ARG A 191 -19.56 -9.13 -10.69
C ARG A 191 -18.50 -10.13 -10.23
N ASN A 192 -18.38 -10.37 -8.91
CA ASN A 192 -17.39 -11.25 -8.29
C ASN A 192 -15.95 -10.86 -8.66
N ILE A 193 -15.65 -9.57 -8.54
CA ILE A 193 -14.32 -9.01 -8.84
C ILE A 193 -13.47 -9.03 -7.57
N THR A 194 -12.17 -9.28 -7.74
CA THR A 194 -11.19 -9.07 -6.67
C THR A 194 -10.50 -7.73 -6.88
N PHE A 195 -10.66 -6.82 -5.92
CA PHE A 195 -10.04 -5.49 -5.96
C PHE A 195 -8.84 -5.47 -5.01
N ASN A 196 -7.71 -4.95 -5.50
CA ASN A 196 -6.53 -4.66 -4.69
C ASN A 196 -6.32 -3.15 -4.66
N ILE A 197 -6.17 -2.59 -3.46
CA ILE A 197 -5.91 -1.16 -3.25
C ILE A 197 -4.63 -1.00 -2.42
N LEU A 198 -3.95 0.14 -2.63
CA LEU A 198 -2.79 0.52 -1.83
C LEU A 198 -3.19 1.12 -0.49
N GLU A 199 -2.35 0.90 0.51
CA GLU A 199 -2.44 1.56 1.81
C GLU A 199 -1.92 3.00 1.74
N ASN A 200 -2.73 3.94 2.22
CA ASN A 200 -2.39 5.34 2.41
C ASN A 200 -3.12 5.86 3.66
N GLU A 201 -2.52 6.81 4.38
CA GLU A 201 -3.10 7.50 5.55
C GLU A 201 -4.53 8.02 5.30
N ALA A 202 -4.84 8.45 4.06
CA ALA A 202 -6.16 8.94 3.67
C ALA A 202 -7.27 7.89 3.72
N LEU A 203 -6.94 6.58 3.72
CA LEU A 203 -7.91 5.48 3.75
C LEU A 203 -8.85 5.57 4.96
N SER A 204 -8.33 6.04 6.10
CA SER A 204 -9.09 6.26 7.32
C SER A 204 -10.31 7.17 7.11
N LEU A 205 -10.20 8.17 6.22
CA LEU A 205 -11.28 9.11 5.89
C LEU A 205 -12.41 8.46 5.06
N TYR A 206 -12.14 7.33 4.41
CA TYR A 206 -13.07 6.60 3.55
C TYR A 206 -13.59 5.31 4.19
N SER A 207 -13.23 5.03 5.45
CA SER A 207 -13.53 3.76 6.13
C SER A 207 -15.02 3.43 6.14
N LYS A 208 -15.89 4.43 6.31
CA LYS A 208 -17.34 4.25 6.29
C LYS A 208 -17.86 3.86 4.89
N GLN A 209 -17.40 4.56 3.85
CA GLN A 209 -17.80 4.27 2.48
C GLN A 209 -17.32 2.87 2.05
N PHE A 210 -16.11 2.46 2.45
CA PHE A 210 -15.62 1.11 2.19
C PHE A 210 -16.42 0.05 2.96
N GLN A 211 -16.82 0.32 4.21
CA GLN A 211 -17.69 -0.59 4.96
C GLN A 211 -19.03 -0.83 4.24
N ASP A 212 -19.63 0.20 3.64
CA ASP A 212 -20.87 0.06 2.88
C ASP A 212 -20.67 -0.88 1.67
N VAL A 213 -19.57 -0.74 0.92
CA VAL A 213 -19.31 -1.57 -0.27
C VAL A 213 -18.92 -3.02 0.11
N ILE A 214 -18.20 -3.21 1.22
CA ILE A 214 -17.86 -4.53 1.77
C ILE A 214 -19.11 -5.33 2.15
N GLN A 215 -20.16 -4.68 2.69
CA GLN A 215 -21.42 -5.34 3.04
C GLN A 215 -22.09 -6.02 1.84
N HIS A 216 -21.79 -5.56 0.62
CA HIS A 216 -22.27 -6.15 -0.63
C HIS A 216 -21.43 -7.36 -1.09
N LYS A 217 -20.52 -7.87 -0.23
CA LYS A 217 -19.68 -9.07 -0.42
C LYS A 217 -18.61 -8.95 -1.50
N GLU A 218 -18.18 -7.72 -1.82
CA GLU A 218 -17.04 -7.51 -2.70
C GLU A 218 -15.73 -8.00 -2.06
N LYS A 219 -14.84 -8.57 -2.89
CA LYS A 219 -13.55 -9.09 -2.44
C LYS A 219 -12.48 -8.00 -2.55
N ILE A 220 -12.33 -7.22 -1.49
CA ILE A 220 -11.38 -6.10 -1.46
C ILE A 220 -10.19 -6.46 -0.56
N TYR A 221 -8.98 -6.31 -1.09
CA TYR A 221 -7.72 -6.61 -0.42
C TYR A 221 -6.82 -5.37 -0.38
N MET A 222 -6.14 -5.20 0.74
CA MET A 222 -5.05 -4.25 0.95
C MET A 222 -3.73 -4.92 0.56
N ASN A 223 -2.95 -4.25 -0.29
CA ASN A 223 -1.59 -4.67 -0.66
C ASN A 223 -1.48 -6.16 -1.05
N HIS A 224 -2.53 -6.72 -1.67
CA HIS A 224 -2.66 -8.12 -2.08
C HIS A 224 -2.69 -9.20 -0.97
N SER A 225 -2.62 -8.83 0.31
CA SER A 225 -2.49 -9.81 1.40
C SER A 225 -3.68 -9.84 2.33
N THR A 226 -4.17 -8.67 2.74
CA THR A 226 -5.08 -8.54 3.88
C THR A 226 -6.45 -8.10 3.41
N LYS A 227 -7.53 -8.79 3.82
CA LYS A 227 -8.87 -8.32 3.45
C LYS A 227 -9.14 -6.95 4.07
N LEU A 228 -9.77 -6.06 3.32
CA LEU A 228 -10.00 -4.68 3.76
C LEU A 228 -10.85 -4.61 5.03
N ASP A 229 -11.84 -5.49 5.19
CA ASP A 229 -12.67 -5.56 6.39
C ASP A 229 -11.85 -5.89 7.65
N GLN A 230 -10.95 -6.86 7.55
CA GLN A 230 -10.02 -7.25 8.61
C GLN A 230 -9.05 -6.11 8.94
N TYR A 231 -8.51 -5.45 7.90
CA TYR A 231 -7.63 -4.30 8.06
C TYR A 231 -8.34 -3.15 8.79
N LEU A 232 -9.52 -2.73 8.31
CA LEU A 232 -10.29 -1.63 8.92
C LEU A 232 -10.68 -1.95 10.37
N PHE A 233 -11.09 -3.19 10.65
CA PHE A 233 -11.41 -3.63 12.00
C PHE A 233 -10.18 -3.56 12.92
N MET A 234 -9.04 -4.06 12.47
CA MET A 234 -7.78 -4.01 13.23
C MET A 234 -7.39 -2.56 13.56
N HIS A 235 -7.40 -1.67 12.56
CA HIS A 235 -7.04 -0.26 12.77
C HIS A 235 -8.00 0.45 13.72
N SER A 236 -9.31 0.19 13.59
CA SER A 236 -10.31 0.72 14.53
C SER A 236 -10.10 0.19 15.95
N PHE A 237 -9.73 -1.08 16.10
CA PHE A 237 -9.46 -1.67 17.42
C PHE A 237 -8.23 -1.02 18.07
N LEU A 238 -7.15 -0.81 17.32
CA LEU A 238 -5.97 -0.08 17.78
C LEU A 238 -6.31 1.35 18.20
N ASP A 239 -7.16 2.06 17.44
CA ASP A 239 -7.61 3.42 17.80
C ASP A 239 -8.41 3.43 19.11
N ILE A 240 -9.25 2.42 19.35
CA ILE A 240 -10.01 2.27 20.61
C ILE A 240 -9.05 2.05 21.79
N MET A 241 -8.04 1.20 21.63
CA MET A 241 -7.07 0.88 22.70
C MET A 241 -6.36 2.12 23.25
N VAL A 242 -6.14 3.14 22.43
CA VAL A 242 -5.43 4.37 22.83
C VAL A 242 -6.32 5.61 22.84
N ALA A 243 -7.64 5.48 22.70
CA ALA A 243 -8.55 6.61 22.55
C ALA A 243 -8.40 7.63 23.69
N ASP A 244 -8.37 7.17 24.93
CA ASP A 244 -8.23 8.03 26.11
C ASP A 244 -6.86 8.69 26.18
N VAL A 245 -5.80 7.96 25.82
CA VAL A 245 -4.42 8.49 25.78
C VAL A 245 -4.29 9.57 24.71
N LYS A 246 -4.83 9.32 23.52
CA LYS A 246 -4.81 10.23 22.37
C LYS A 246 -5.52 11.55 22.69
N ASN A 247 -6.68 11.46 23.36
CA ASN A 247 -7.52 12.61 23.72
C ASN A 247 -7.08 13.32 25.02
N SER A 248 -6.08 12.78 25.73
CA SER A 248 -5.55 13.39 26.95
C SER A 248 -4.62 14.58 26.67
N ASN A 249 -4.46 15.43 27.69
CA ASN A 249 -3.48 16.53 27.72
C ASN A 249 -2.08 16.09 28.17
N MET A 250 -1.80 14.77 28.18
CA MET A 250 -0.48 14.25 28.51
C MET A 250 0.59 14.75 27.54
N SER A 251 1.78 14.99 28.08
CA SER A 251 3.01 15.19 27.32
C SER A 251 3.41 13.92 26.55
N MET A 252 4.38 14.03 25.64
CA MET A 252 4.76 12.90 24.78
C MET A 252 5.33 11.73 25.57
N TYR A 253 6.11 11.99 26.62
CA TYR A 253 6.65 10.94 27.48
C TYR A 253 5.55 10.27 28.31
N GLU A 254 4.56 11.02 28.79
CA GLU A 254 3.42 10.44 29.52
C GLU A 254 2.57 9.56 28.60
N LYS A 255 2.28 10.02 27.37
CA LYS A 255 1.58 9.22 26.36
C LYS A 255 2.35 7.94 26.03
N TYR A 256 3.67 8.06 25.88
CA TYR A 256 4.55 6.92 25.68
C TYR A 256 4.40 5.87 26.80
N LEU A 257 4.49 6.29 28.07
CA LEU A 257 4.36 5.38 29.21
C LEU A 257 2.96 4.76 29.29
N ALA A 258 1.91 5.51 28.96
CA ALA A 258 0.54 5.00 28.90
C ALA A 258 0.38 3.91 27.85
N VAL A 259 0.92 4.11 26.65
CA VAL A 259 0.93 3.08 25.60
C VAL A 259 1.76 1.87 26.02
N PHE A 260 2.96 2.08 26.58
CA PHE A 260 3.81 1.00 27.07
C PHE A 260 3.10 0.16 28.14
N GLN A 261 2.36 0.82 29.05
CA GLN A 261 1.54 0.17 30.06
C GLN A 261 0.40 -0.67 29.45
N ILE A 262 -0.30 -0.14 28.43
CA ILE A 262 -1.34 -0.89 27.71
C ILE A 262 -0.76 -2.18 27.14
N VAL A 263 0.40 -2.10 26.49
CA VAL A 263 1.06 -3.26 25.85
C VAL A 263 1.52 -4.30 26.88
N THR A 264 2.22 -3.86 27.92
CA THR A 264 2.77 -4.75 28.96
C THR A 264 1.69 -5.47 29.76
N HIS A 265 0.46 -4.95 29.79
CA HIS A 265 -0.68 -5.54 30.50
C HIS A 265 -1.73 -6.15 29.56
N TYR A 266 -1.47 -6.20 28.25
CA TYR A 266 -2.46 -6.63 27.27
C TYR A 266 -2.78 -8.12 27.37
N LYS A 267 -1.75 -8.97 27.48
CA LYS A 267 -1.85 -10.41 27.74
C LYS A 267 -0.53 -10.97 28.25
N LEU A 268 -0.52 -12.23 28.67
CA LEU A 268 0.70 -12.92 29.10
C LEU A 268 1.60 -13.26 27.91
N PHE A 269 2.91 -13.21 28.12
CA PHE A 269 3.89 -13.77 27.19
C PHE A 269 3.65 -15.28 27.01
N GLN A 270 3.32 -15.69 25.78
CA GLN A 270 3.03 -17.08 25.45
C GLN A 270 3.35 -17.38 23.97
N GLU A 271 4.21 -18.38 23.74
CA GLU A 271 4.57 -18.87 22.41
C GLU A 271 3.56 -19.91 21.88
N ASN A 272 3.48 -20.04 20.56
CA ASN A 272 2.80 -21.14 19.88
C ASN A 272 3.81 -22.00 19.11
N GLU A 273 4.12 -23.17 19.67
CA GLU A 273 5.09 -24.11 19.08
C GLU A 273 4.64 -24.71 17.74
N GLN A 274 3.33 -24.75 17.46
CA GLN A 274 2.80 -25.30 16.20
C GLN A 274 2.82 -24.28 15.08
N ASN A 275 2.56 -23.01 15.40
CA ASN A 275 2.58 -21.92 14.44
C ASN A 275 3.13 -20.64 15.08
N LYS A 276 4.44 -20.45 14.95
CA LYS A 276 5.17 -19.30 15.49
C LYS A 276 4.64 -17.95 15.00
N ASN A 277 4.08 -17.86 13.79
CA ASN A 277 3.54 -16.60 13.27
C ASN A 277 2.33 -16.13 14.09
N SER A 278 1.59 -17.04 14.72
CA SER A 278 0.43 -16.69 15.55
C SER A 278 0.78 -15.88 16.81
N ALA A 279 2.04 -15.86 17.23
CA ALA A 279 2.53 -15.07 18.36
C ALA A 279 3.32 -13.81 17.94
N ARG A 280 3.49 -13.58 16.63
CA ARG A 280 4.40 -12.56 16.06
C ARG A 280 3.69 -11.55 15.16
N LEU A 281 2.72 -12.00 14.35
CA LEU A 281 1.97 -11.10 13.47
C LEU A 281 0.95 -10.30 14.28
N LEU A 282 0.89 -8.98 14.08
CA LEU A 282 0.05 -8.06 14.84
C LEU A 282 -1.42 -8.49 14.88
N GLU A 283 -2.00 -8.85 13.73
CA GLU A 283 -3.38 -9.34 13.61
C GLU A 283 -3.67 -10.56 14.49
N HIS A 284 -2.70 -11.47 14.64
CA HIS A 284 -2.85 -12.65 15.49
C HIS A 284 -2.67 -12.29 16.96
N VAL A 285 -1.64 -11.49 17.26
CA VAL A 285 -1.35 -11.01 18.61
C VAL A 285 -2.53 -10.24 19.19
N LEU A 286 -3.31 -9.52 18.39
CA LEU A 286 -4.53 -8.85 18.85
C LEU A 286 -5.65 -9.85 19.21
N PHE A 287 -5.89 -10.86 18.36
CA PHE A 287 -7.15 -11.63 18.44
C PHE A 287 -7.02 -13.07 18.96
N ASN A 288 -5.83 -13.53 19.34
CA ASN A 288 -5.63 -14.83 19.99
C ASN A 288 -4.96 -14.70 21.38
N ASN A 289 -4.56 -15.81 22.00
CA ASN A 289 -3.94 -15.81 23.33
C ASN A 289 -2.39 -15.85 23.32
N PHE A 290 -1.77 -15.80 22.13
CA PHE A 290 -0.33 -15.91 21.96
C PHE A 290 0.30 -14.54 21.72
N GLY A 291 1.54 -14.38 22.20
CA GLY A 291 2.34 -13.18 22.04
C GLY A 291 3.74 -13.40 22.58
N VAL A 292 4.75 -13.12 21.76
CA VAL A 292 6.17 -13.15 22.15
C VAL A 292 6.85 -11.83 21.84
N CYS A 293 8.16 -11.71 22.10
CA CYS A 293 8.95 -10.47 21.93
C CYS A 293 8.60 -9.68 20.67
N TYR A 294 8.66 -10.32 19.50
CA TYR A 294 8.33 -9.67 18.24
C TYR A 294 6.88 -9.16 18.20
N GLY A 295 5.90 -9.97 18.61
CA GLY A 295 4.49 -9.59 18.60
C GLY A 295 4.15 -8.43 19.54
N PHE A 296 4.76 -8.39 20.73
CA PHE A 296 4.61 -7.27 21.66
C PHE A 296 5.30 -5.99 21.13
N SER A 297 6.45 -6.11 20.47
CA SER A 297 7.11 -4.98 19.81
C SER A 297 6.27 -4.41 18.67
N GLU A 298 5.68 -5.26 17.82
CA GLU A 298 4.76 -4.84 16.76
C GLU A 298 3.54 -4.09 17.33
N LEU A 299 2.95 -4.61 18.41
CA LEU A 299 1.83 -3.95 19.09
C LEU A 299 2.25 -2.59 19.67
N LEU A 300 3.43 -2.51 20.28
CA LEU A 300 3.94 -1.24 20.81
C LEU A 300 4.16 -0.21 19.71
N VAL A 301 4.81 -0.57 18.61
CA VAL A 301 5.01 0.32 17.46
C VAL A 301 3.67 0.80 16.91
N ALA A 302 2.72 -0.12 16.70
CA ALA A 302 1.41 0.21 16.15
C ALA A 302 0.63 1.18 17.05
N LEU A 303 0.62 0.97 18.37
CA LEU A 303 -0.10 1.85 19.29
C LEU A 303 0.60 3.19 19.52
N LEU A 304 1.94 3.24 19.47
CA LEU A 304 2.70 4.50 19.55
C LEU A 304 2.41 5.40 18.34
N ASP A 305 2.33 4.82 17.14
CA ASP A 305 1.98 5.57 15.93
C ASP A 305 0.61 6.26 16.05
N LYS A 306 -0.38 5.56 16.65
CA LYS A 306 -1.72 6.11 16.89
C LYS A 306 -1.76 7.33 17.79
N VAL A 307 -0.75 7.51 18.65
CA VAL A 307 -0.59 8.68 19.54
C VAL A 307 0.46 9.67 19.05
N GLY A 308 0.96 9.50 17.82
CA GLY A 308 1.90 10.42 17.18
C GLY A 308 3.36 10.23 17.58
N ILE A 309 3.72 9.07 18.13
CA ILE A 309 5.10 8.74 18.52
C ILE A 309 5.65 7.71 17.53
N LYS A 310 6.71 8.09 16.81
CA LYS A 310 7.32 7.21 15.81
C LYS A 310 8.33 6.27 16.47
N ALA A 311 8.24 5.00 16.11
CA ALA A 311 9.04 3.93 16.66
C ALA A 311 9.29 2.85 15.60
N PHE A 312 10.28 2.00 15.83
CA PHE A 312 10.67 0.95 14.89
C PHE A 312 11.06 -0.33 15.64
N ASN A 313 10.72 -1.48 15.08
CA ASN A 313 11.05 -2.77 15.67
C ASN A 313 12.48 -3.16 15.26
N VAL A 314 13.30 -3.56 16.23
CA VAL A 314 14.68 -4.00 16.01
C VAL A 314 14.90 -5.40 16.56
N SER A 315 15.69 -6.21 15.85
CA SER A 315 16.01 -7.58 16.26
C SER A 315 17.42 -7.69 16.81
N PHE A 316 17.60 -8.54 17.80
CA PHE A 316 18.86 -8.82 18.49
C PHE A 316 19.12 -10.31 18.52
N GLU A 317 20.39 -10.67 18.47
CA GLU A 317 20.86 -12.02 18.74
C GLU A 317 21.37 -12.12 20.18
N LEU A 318 20.79 -13.04 20.94
CA LEU A 318 21.15 -13.39 22.30
C LEU A 318 21.98 -14.67 22.28
N TYR A 319 23.23 -14.62 22.72
CA TYR A 319 24.02 -15.83 22.92
C TYR A 319 23.97 -16.22 24.40
N LYS A 320 23.46 -17.43 24.67
CA LYS A 320 23.63 -18.02 26.00
C LYS A 320 25.07 -18.51 26.11
N GLU A 321 25.72 -18.19 27.24
CA GLU A 321 27.11 -18.56 27.46
C GLU A 321 27.27 -20.08 27.31
N SER A 322 28.24 -20.47 26.47
CA SER A 322 28.64 -21.87 26.35
C SER A 322 29.35 -22.28 27.64
N GLU A 323 28.83 -23.29 28.32
CA GLU A 323 29.54 -23.97 29.40
C GLU A 323 30.62 -24.90 28.83
N LYS A 324 31.73 -25.04 29.56
CA LYS A 324 32.78 -25.98 29.16
C LYS A 324 32.25 -27.41 29.21
N ILE A 325 32.23 -28.09 28.08
CA ILE A 325 31.81 -29.50 27.96
C ILE A 325 32.91 -30.40 28.53
N HIS A 326 32.57 -31.21 29.53
CA HIS A 326 33.45 -32.25 30.06
C HIS A 326 33.10 -33.62 29.46
N LEU A 327 34.07 -34.55 29.42
CA LEU A 327 33.84 -35.94 28.97
C LEU A 327 32.68 -36.64 29.73
N SER A 328 32.48 -36.29 31.00
CA SER A 328 31.36 -36.77 31.81
C SER A 328 30.00 -36.26 31.34
N ASP A 329 29.94 -35.09 30.71
CA ASP A 329 28.71 -34.52 30.16
C ASP A 329 28.25 -35.31 28.92
N LEU A 330 29.19 -35.73 28.06
CA LEU A 330 28.89 -36.53 26.85
C LEU A 330 28.26 -37.89 27.18
N ALA A 331 28.56 -38.44 28.36
CA ALA A 331 28.03 -39.73 28.83
C ALA A 331 26.70 -39.59 29.61
N ARG A 332 26.39 -38.39 30.12
CA ARG A 332 25.28 -38.17 31.08
C ARG A 332 24.14 -37.35 30.51
N LEU A 333 24.45 -36.39 29.64
CA LEU A 333 23.47 -35.46 29.09
C LEU A 333 22.86 -36.01 27.81
N ASN A 334 21.57 -35.79 27.65
CA ASN A 334 20.93 -36.00 26.35
C ASN A 334 21.33 -34.89 25.36
N LYS A 335 20.98 -35.07 24.07
CA LYS A 335 21.33 -34.13 22.99
C LYS A 335 20.85 -32.69 23.26
N GLU A 336 19.69 -32.54 23.89
CA GLU A 336 19.08 -31.23 24.15
C GLU A 336 19.79 -30.51 25.31
N GLU A 337 20.17 -31.25 26.35
CA GLU A 337 20.98 -30.75 27.47
C GLU A 337 22.41 -30.42 27.06
N LEU A 338 23.00 -31.22 26.18
CA LEU A 338 24.33 -30.97 25.62
C LEU A 338 24.32 -29.71 24.74
N ASN A 339 23.29 -29.53 23.91
CA ASN A 339 23.12 -28.32 23.10
C ASN A 339 22.93 -27.06 23.96
N ARG A 340 22.25 -27.15 25.12
CA ARG A 340 22.19 -26.03 26.06
C ARG A 340 23.56 -25.66 26.62
N LYS A 341 24.39 -26.66 26.98
CA LYS A 341 25.77 -26.42 27.42
C LYS A 341 26.66 -25.86 26.33
N LEU A 342 26.46 -26.23 25.06
CA LEU A 342 27.25 -25.70 23.94
C LEU A 342 26.99 -24.21 23.66
N GLY A 343 26.00 -23.60 24.34
CA GLY A 343 25.48 -22.29 24.01
C GLY A 343 24.49 -22.38 22.83
N ASN A 344 23.50 -21.51 22.83
CA ASN A 344 22.55 -21.35 21.74
C ASN A 344 22.40 -19.87 21.38
N VAL A 345 21.99 -19.61 20.15
CA VAL A 345 21.55 -18.29 19.70
C VAL A 345 20.03 -18.25 19.83
N GLU A 346 19.54 -17.32 20.62
CA GLU A 346 18.14 -16.93 20.68
C GLU A 346 17.98 -15.58 20.02
N TYR A 347 16.80 -15.33 19.45
CA TYR A 347 16.49 -14.04 18.83
C TYR A 347 15.53 -13.30 19.73
N HIS A 348 15.77 -12.01 19.87
CA HIS A 348 14.93 -11.12 20.65
C HIS A 348 14.54 -9.90 19.83
N SER A 349 13.44 -9.27 20.19
CA SER A 349 12.96 -8.06 19.51
C SER A 349 12.66 -7.00 20.55
N ARG A 350 13.06 -5.76 20.25
CA ARG A 350 12.78 -4.56 21.03
C ARG A 350 12.26 -3.47 20.11
N VAL A 351 11.85 -2.35 20.69
CA VAL A 351 11.42 -1.16 19.96
C VAL A 351 12.43 -0.05 20.17
N ILE A 352 12.93 0.54 19.09
CA ILE A 352 13.68 1.79 19.13
C ILE A 352 12.72 2.96 18.93
N VAL A 353 12.82 3.97 19.78
CA VAL A 353 11.92 5.13 19.78
C VAL A 353 12.72 6.42 19.84
N ARG A 354 12.31 7.39 19.02
CA ARG A 354 12.76 8.78 19.13
C ARG A 354 11.77 9.53 19.99
N LEU A 355 12.20 9.98 21.17
CA LEU A 355 11.33 10.70 22.09
C LEU A 355 11.84 12.13 22.30
N ILE A 356 10.94 13.08 22.08
CA ILE A 356 11.16 14.51 22.33
C ILE A 356 10.04 14.98 23.26
N ASP A 357 10.41 15.41 24.45
CA ASP A 357 9.48 15.97 25.42
C ASP A 357 10.08 17.18 26.14
N PRO A 358 9.63 18.41 25.80
CA PRO A 358 10.10 19.62 26.45
C PRO A 358 9.78 19.70 27.95
N LYS A 359 8.68 19.09 28.42
CA LYS A 359 8.26 19.13 29.83
C LYS A 359 9.32 18.50 30.74
N TYR A 360 9.92 17.42 30.27
CA TYR A 360 10.90 16.62 31.01
C TYR A 360 12.34 16.80 30.50
N HIS A 361 12.55 17.73 29.56
CA HIS A 361 13.83 17.93 28.87
C HIS A 361 14.39 16.65 28.22
N ILE A 362 13.50 15.82 27.69
CA ILE A 362 13.86 14.59 26.99
C ILE A 362 14.07 14.91 25.52
N ASP A 363 15.24 14.56 25.01
CA ASP A 363 15.57 14.66 23.60
C ASP A 363 16.60 13.57 23.27
N GLY A 364 16.10 12.37 22.96
CA GLY A 364 16.96 11.22 22.72
C GLY A 364 16.33 10.07 21.94
N ILE A 365 17.14 9.05 21.71
CA ILE A 365 16.79 7.76 21.12
C ILE A 365 16.96 6.69 22.19
N PHE A 366 15.92 5.88 22.37
CA PHE A 366 15.82 4.88 23.42
C PHE A 366 15.39 3.54 22.87
N PHE A 367 15.68 2.49 23.62
CA PHE A 367 15.19 1.14 23.40
C PHE A 367 14.16 0.77 24.46
N ALA A 368 13.13 0.05 24.04
CA ALA A 368 12.03 -0.39 24.88
C ALA A 368 11.80 -1.89 24.74
N ASP A 369 11.59 -2.57 25.86
CA ASP A 369 11.34 -4.01 25.91
C ASP A 369 10.02 -4.29 26.66
N PRO A 370 8.88 -4.31 25.94
CA PRO A 370 7.58 -4.55 26.56
C PRO A 370 7.44 -5.97 27.12
N THR A 371 8.30 -6.92 26.75
CA THR A 371 8.19 -8.31 27.22
C THR A 371 8.91 -8.58 28.53
N TRP A 372 9.87 -7.73 28.88
CA TRP A 372 10.58 -7.84 30.14
C TRP A 372 9.74 -7.20 31.25
N ASP A 373 8.99 -6.14 30.94
CA ASP A 373 8.05 -5.53 31.87
C ASP A 373 6.62 -6.11 31.79
N ASN A 374 6.39 -7.16 30.98
CA ASN A 374 5.08 -7.81 30.85
C ASN A 374 4.63 -8.45 32.17
N SER A 375 3.49 -7.98 32.68
CA SER A 375 2.83 -8.55 33.85
C SER A 375 1.38 -8.09 33.88
N LEU A 376 0.45 -9.00 34.19
CA LEU A 376 -0.96 -8.65 34.40
C LEU A 376 -1.24 -8.18 35.84
N GLU A 377 -0.30 -8.42 36.76
CA GLU A 377 -0.50 -8.20 38.21
C GLU A 377 0.32 -7.04 38.77
N SER A 378 1.38 -6.62 38.07
CA SER A 378 2.31 -5.61 38.57
C SER A 378 2.77 -4.69 37.45
N HIS A 379 2.96 -3.42 37.80
CA HIS A 379 3.40 -2.41 36.87
C HIS A 379 4.92 -2.31 36.92
N TYR A 380 5.56 -2.40 35.76
CA TYR A 380 7.01 -2.30 35.63
C TYR A 380 7.34 -1.38 34.46
N PHE A 381 8.39 -0.59 34.62
CA PHE A 381 8.84 0.39 33.62
C PHE A 381 10.37 0.43 33.49
N ASN A 382 11.06 -0.56 34.02
CA ASN A 382 12.52 -0.65 34.04
C ASN A 382 13.08 -0.66 32.60
N HIS A 383 12.36 -1.28 31.67
CA HIS A 383 12.76 -1.46 30.28
C HIS A 383 11.92 -0.60 29.34
N SER A 384 11.25 0.43 29.86
CA SER A 384 10.42 1.33 29.05
C SER A 384 11.25 2.29 28.21
N LEU A 385 12.35 2.85 28.72
CA LEU A 385 13.27 3.72 27.96
C LEU A 385 14.71 3.50 28.43
N MET A 386 15.38 2.54 27.81
CA MET A 386 16.80 2.26 28.01
C MET A 386 17.62 3.01 26.98
N THR A 387 18.77 3.53 27.39
CA THR A 387 19.81 3.94 26.45
C THR A 387 20.40 2.71 25.75
N PRO A 388 21.02 2.86 24.56
CA PRO A 388 21.65 1.73 23.88
C PRO A 388 22.82 1.12 24.68
N TYR A 389 23.37 1.86 25.63
CA TYR A 389 24.39 1.34 26.55
C TYR A 389 23.76 0.42 27.61
N GLU A 390 22.62 0.82 28.19
CA GLU A 390 21.89 0.02 29.19
C GLU A 390 21.40 -1.31 28.63
N THR A 391 21.07 -1.38 27.33
CA THR A 391 20.69 -2.63 26.66
C THR A 391 21.82 -3.66 26.58
N THR A 392 23.08 -3.26 26.74
CA THR A 392 24.25 -4.15 26.68
C THR A 392 24.73 -4.66 28.04
N LEU A 393 24.15 -4.15 29.14
CA LEU A 393 24.54 -4.51 30.51
C LEU A 393 23.88 -5.83 30.99
N GLU A 394 23.19 -6.53 30.11
CA GLU A 394 22.59 -7.82 30.37
C GLU A 394 23.69 -8.90 30.27
N PHE A 395 23.75 -9.88 31.18
CA PHE A 395 24.80 -10.94 31.14
C PHE A 395 24.71 -11.83 29.89
N THR A 396 23.67 -11.69 29.08
CA THR A 396 23.62 -12.21 27.72
C THR A 396 24.58 -11.43 26.83
N ARG A 397 25.58 -12.12 26.26
CA ARG A 397 26.44 -11.51 25.25
C ARG A 397 25.62 -11.26 23.99
N PHE A 398 25.28 -10.00 23.75
CA PHE A 398 24.86 -9.55 22.43
C PHE A 398 26.10 -9.54 21.52
N TYR A 399 26.01 -10.13 20.33
CA TYR A 399 26.99 -9.78 19.29
C TYR A 399 26.72 -8.37 18.80
N ASP A 400 27.75 -7.73 18.23
CA ASP A 400 27.53 -6.54 17.45
C ASP A 400 26.62 -6.94 16.25
N THR A 401 25.33 -6.62 16.35
CA THR A 401 24.39 -6.59 15.23
C THR A 401 24.44 -5.22 14.55
N ASP A 402 23.77 -5.07 13.40
CA ASP A 402 23.70 -3.78 12.71
C ASP A 402 23.12 -2.63 13.57
N VAL A 403 22.30 -2.96 14.58
CA VAL A 403 21.76 -2.03 15.59
C VAL A 403 22.85 -1.50 16.54
N SER A 404 23.98 -2.20 16.66
CA SER A 404 25.04 -1.89 17.63
C SER A 404 25.80 -0.62 17.30
N ILE A 405 25.58 -0.05 16.11
CA ILE A 405 26.05 1.28 15.71
C ILE A 405 25.48 2.39 16.62
N PHE A 406 24.30 2.17 17.24
CA PHE A 406 23.72 3.12 18.20
C PHE A 406 24.43 3.11 19.56
N ASN A 407 25.23 2.09 19.84
CA ASN A 407 26.05 1.99 21.05
C ASN A 407 27.53 2.19 20.69
N ILE A 408 27.95 3.45 20.67
CA ILE A 408 29.31 3.89 20.35
C ILE A 408 29.76 4.99 21.32
N SER A 409 31.05 4.99 21.64
CA SER A 409 31.67 5.97 22.52
C SER A 409 32.61 6.93 21.80
N SER A 410 33.23 6.51 20.70
CA SER A 410 34.21 7.28 19.92
C SER A 410 34.05 7.10 18.40
N MET A 411 34.63 8.02 17.62
CA MET A 411 34.68 7.91 16.16
C MET A 411 35.44 6.66 15.70
N GLU A 412 36.52 6.30 16.41
CA GLU A 412 37.28 5.09 16.11
C GLU A 412 36.43 3.83 16.28
N GLU A 413 35.65 3.74 17.36
CA GLU A 413 34.72 2.63 17.59
C GLU A 413 33.64 2.57 16.50
N PHE A 414 33.07 3.72 16.13
CA PHE A 414 32.08 3.83 15.06
C PHE A 414 32.60 3.32 13.72
N LEU A 415 33.76 3.80 13.28
CA LEU A 415 34.38 3.37 12.03
C LEU A 415 34.76 1.88 12.05
N ASN A 416 35.23 1.37 13.19
CA ASN A 416 35.49 -0.05 13.37
C ASN A 416 34.22 -0.89 13.26
N LYS A 417 33.10 -0.46 13.86
CA LYS A 417 31.81 -1.17 13.75
C LYS A 417 31.30 -1.19 12.31
N ILE A 418 31.32 -0.08 11.60
CA ILE A 418 30.91 -0.04 10.18
C ILE A 418 31.76 -0.98 9.33
N LYS A 419 33.07 -1.03 9.58
CA LYS A 419 33.97 -1.93 8.86
C LYS A 419 33.68 -3.41 9.13
N LEU A 420 33.31 -3.75 10.37
CA LEU A 420 32.97 -5.12 10.77
C LEU A 420 31.55 -5.51 10.35
N LEU A 421 30.65 -4.53 10.25
CA LEU A 421 29.24 -4.67 9.96
C LEU A 421 28.83 -3.72 8.81
N PRO A 422 29.11 -4.09 7.55
CA PRO A 422 28.93 -3.19 6.41
C PRO A 422 27.47 -2.76 6.20
N ASN A 423 26.50 -3.50 6.72
CA ASN A 423 25.08 -3.18 6.61
C ASN A 423 24.59 -2.19 7.68
N SER A 424 25.41 -1.85 8.68
CA SER A 424 24.98 -1.04 9.82
C SER A 424 24.55 0.38 9.43
N ILE A 425 25.14 0.96 8.39
CA ILE A 425 24.72 2.26 7.86
C ILE A 425 23.37 2.17 7.17
N PHE A 426 23.16 1.15 6.33
CA PHE A 426 21.87 0.93 5.68
C PHE A 426 20.76 0.73 6.72
N TYR A 427 21.02 -0.11 7.72
CA TYR A 427 20.09 -0.35 8.82
C TYR A 427 19.85 0.91 9.67
N PHE A 428 20.89 1.70 9.95
CA PHE A 428 20.74 3.01 10.59
C PHE A 428 19.80 3.92 9.78
N LEU A 429 19.99 4.01 8.46
CA LEU A 429 19.14 4.84 7.60
C LEU A 429 17.68 4.35 7.61
N GLU A 430 17.44 3.05 7.59
CA GLU A 430 16.10 2.45 7.74
C GLU A 430 15.45 2.85 9.06
N VAL A 431 16.17 2.71 10.18
CA VAL A 431 15.70 3.10 11.50
C VAL A 431 15.37 4.60 11.55
N ILE A 432 16.30 5.46 11.11
CA ILE A 432 16.12 6.92 11.14
C ILE A 432 14.99 7.38 10.23
N GLN A 433 14.81 6.76 9.06
CA GLN A 433 13.67 7.05 8.19
C GLN A 433 12.34 6.89 8.93
N ASN A 434 12.24 5.89 9.81
CA ASN A 434 11.04 5.59 10.57
C ASN A 434 10.90 6.44 11.83
N ILE A 435 11.98 6.72 12.58
CA ILE A 435 11.89 7.39 13.89
C ILE A 435 12.23 8.89 13.88
N ASP A 436 13.00 9.38 12.90
CA ASP A 436 13.37 10.80 12.75
C ASP A 436 13.48 11.18 11.27
N PHE A 437 12.32 11.21 10.60
CA PHE A 437 12.22 11.49 9.16
C PHE A 437 12.83 12.83 8.76
N SER A 438 12.81 13.83 9.65
CA SER A 438 13.41 15.14 9.38
C SER A 438 14.93 15.04 9.20
N TYR A 439 15.60 14.26 10.07
CA TYR A 439 17.03 14.00 9.92
C TYR A 439 17.34 13.11 8.70
N TYR A 440 16.50 12.10 8.42
CA TYR A 440 16.65 11.29 7.19
C TYR A 440 16.59 12.16 5.92
N VAL A 441 15.62 13.07 5.82
CA VAL A 441 15.50 14.01 4.70
C VAL A 441 16.71 14.95 4.61
N TYR A 442 17.24 15.40 5.76
CA TYR A 442 18.49 16.16 5.79
C TYR A 442 19.64 15.35 5.19
N LEU A 443 19.83 14.09 5.58
CA LEU A 443 20.90 13.25 5.04
C LEU A 443 20.73 13.05 3.53
N LYS A 444 19.53 12.67 3.09
CA LYS A 444 19.22 12.43 1.67
C LYS A 444 19.40 13.67 0.78
N LYS A 445 19.23 14.87 1.34
CA LYS A 445 19.41 16.13 0.61
C LYS A 445 20.88 16.50 0.44
N ASN A 446 21.72 16.17 1.41
CA ASN A 446 23.10 16.65 1.46
C ASN A 446 24.12 15.60 1.01
N TYR A 447 23.75 14.31 0.99
CA TYR A 447 24.67 13.21 0.69
C TYR A 447 24.08 12.23 -0.32
N ASP A 448 24.97 11.57 -1.06
CA ASP A 448 24.66 10.39 -1.87
C ASP A 448 25.00 9.14 -1.05
N PHE A 449 24.00 8.28 -0.80
CA PHE A 449 24.19 7.08 0.03
C PHE A 449 25.02 5.99 -0.64
N ASP A 450 25.25 6.09 -1.96
CA ASP A 450 26.07 5.14 -2.71
C ASP A 450 27.59 5.46 -2.63
N VAL A 451 27.96 6.57 -1.97
CA VAL A 451 29.36 7.02 -1.85
C VAL A 451 29.78 6.98 -0.38
N GLU A 452 30.91 6.32 -0.10
CA GLU A 452 31.56 6.35 1.23
C GLU A 452 32.19 7.73 1.46
N ASP A 453 31.36 8.72 1.81
CA ASP A 453 31.75 10.07 2.16
C ASP A 453 32.05 10.19 3.67
N TYR A 454 33.24 10.68 4.01
CA TYR A 454 33.65 10.89 5.39
C TYR A 454 32.75 11.92 6.10
N ASP A 455 32.28 12.94 5.39
CA ASP A 455 31.42 13.97 5.97
C ASP A 455 30.03 13.41 6.33
N PHE A 456 29.51 12.51 5.48
CA PHE A 456 28.29 11.74 5.80
C PHE A 456 28.46 10.90 7.07
N LEU A 457 29.55 10.14 7.16
CA LEU A 457 29.84 9.31 8.33
C LEU A 457 30.04 10.15 9.60
N LEU A 458 30.66 11.32 9.48
CA LEU A 458 30.82 12.25 10.59
C LEU A 458 29.48 12.78 11.10
N ASP A 459 28.55 13.12 10.20
CA ASP A 459 27.21 13.56 10.57
C ASP A 459 26.41 12.45 11.27
N VAL A 460 26.43 11.22 10.73
CA VAL A 460 25.82 10.04 11.36
C VAL A 460 26.39 9.81 12.76
N TYR A 461 27.72 9.84 12.91
CA TYR A 461 28.39 9.71 14.21
C TYR A 461 27.93 10.78 15.21
N ASN A 462 27.96 12.05 14.81
CA ASN A 462 27.58 13.17 15.67
C ASN A 462 26.11 13.07 16.11
N TYR A 463 25.23 12.64 15.20
CA TYR A 463 23.83 12.39 15.50
C TYR A 463 23.66 11.31 16.58
N ILE A 464 24.31 10.15 16.42
CA ILE A 464 24.24 9.05 17.38
C ILE A 464 24.72 9.52 18.76
N ILE A 465 25.92 10.11 18.84
CA ILE A 465 26.51 10.58 20.10
C ILE A 465 25.59 11.59 20.81
N LYS A 466 24.93 12.46 20.05
CA LYS A 466 24.04 13.49 20.59
C LYS A 466 22.79 12.90 21.23
N TYR A 467 22.19 11.88 20.62
CA TYR A 467 20.85 11.41 20.97
C TYR A 467 20.80 10.07 21.73
N THR A 468 21.85 9.25 21.73
CA THR A 468 21.80 7.93 22.40
C THR A 468 22.37 7.91 23.81
N LYS A 469 23.15 8.91 24.21
CA LYS A 469 23.86 8.92 25.51
C LYS A 469 23.06 9.48 26.69
N LYS A 470 21.92 10.12 26.44
CA LYS A 470 21.15 10.82 27.48
C LYS A 470 20.08 9.89 28.05
N SER A 471 20.26 9.43 29.28
CA SER A 471 19.21 8.72 30.01
C SER A 471 18.14 9.67 30.52
N VAL A 472 16.91 9.16 30.69
CA VAL A 472 15.84 9.90 31.35
C VAL A 472 16.14 9.98 32.85
N SER A 473 16.09 11.19 33.42
CA SER A 473 16.35 11.37 34.85
C SER A 473 15.32 10.63 35.71
N LYS A 474 15.73 10.19 36.90
CA LYS A 474 14.83 9.53 37.85
C LYS A 474 13.64 10.41 38.21
N ASP A 475 13.88 11.69 38.46
CA ASP A 475 12.84 12.65 38.82
C ASP A 475 11.81 12.83 37.69
N ALA A 476 12.25 12.95 36.43
CA ALA A 476 11.36 13.02 35.28
C ALA A 476 10.52 11.74 35.14
N ARG A 477 11.14 10.56 35.30
CA ARG A 477 10.43 9.29 35.29
C ARG A 477 9.36 9.23 36.38
N PHE A 478 9.66 9.68 37.59
CA PHE A 478 8.71 9.66 38.70
C PHE A 478 7.53 10.60 38.50
N GLN A 479 7.79 11.83 38.08
CA GLN A 479 6.73 12.80 37.77
C GLN A 479 5.81 12.29 36.65
N ALA A 480 6.38 11.70 35.60
CA ALA A 480 5.58 11.14 34.51
C ALA A 480 4.74 9.93 34.96
N LEU A 481 5.29 9.06 35.82
CA LEU A 481 4.55 7.93 36.38
C LEU A 481 3.40 8.41 37.28
N GLU A 482 3.60 9.44 38.11
CA GLU A 482 2.52 10.00 38.92
C GLU A 482 1.33 10.45 38.06
N ILE A 483 1.59 11.17 36.97
CA ILE A 483 0.56 11.59 36.01
C ILE A 483 -0.11 10.38 35.34
N LEU A 484 0.67 9.38 34.95
CA LEU A 484 0.14 8.14 34.38
C LEU A 484 -0.82 7.43 35.34
N PHE A 485 -0.44 7.28 36.61
CA PHE A 485 -1.28 6.58 37.59
C PHE A 485 -2.53 7.38 37.96
N GLN A 486 -2.45 8.70 38.00
CA GLN A 486 -3.64 9.55 38.12
C GLN A 486 -4.60 9.34 36.95
N PHE A 487 -4.08 9.08 35.76
CA PHE A 487 -4.89 8.79 34.58
C PHE A 487 -5.50 7.39 34.59
N ILE A 488 -4.73 6.36 34.97
CA ILE A 488 -5.22 4.96 35.01
C ILE A 488 -6.22 4.75 36.17
N TYR A 489 -5.95 5.37 37.32
CA TYR A 489 -6.72 5.19 38.55
C TYR A 489 -7.23 6.54 39.08
N PRO A 490 -8.19 7.17 38.40
CA PRO A 490 -8.68 8.49 38.78
C PRO A 490 -9.36 8.51 40.16
N ASP A 491 -9.88 7.37 40.60
CA ASP A 491 -10.64 7.23 41.84
C ASP A 491 -9.78 7.03 43.11
N LEU A 492 -8.47 6.83 42.97
CA LEU A 492 -7.59 6.69 44.14
C LEU A 492 -7.49 8.02 44.90
N THR A 493 -7.50 7.95 46.22
CA THR A 493 -7.17 9.10 47.06
C THR A 493 -5.68 9.45 46.94
N GLU A 494 -5.30 10.70 47.24
CA GLU A 494 -3.88 11.13 47.19
C GLU A 494 -2.98 10.27 48.09
N VAL A 495 -3.48 9.80 49.24
CA VAL A 495 -2.73 8.93 50.16
C VAL A 495 -2.51 7.54 49.55
N GLU A 496 -3.54 6.97 48.90
CA GLU A 496 -3.41 5.67 48.23
C GLU A 496 -2.47 5.75 47.03
N LYS A 497 -2.50 6.86 46.28
CA LYS A 497 -1.56 7.13 45.18
C LYS A 497 -0.12 7.19 45.67
N GLU A 498 0.14 7.96 46.72
CA GLU A 498 1.49 8.10 47.28
C GLU A 498 2.03 6.75 47.76
N GLN A 499 1.23 5.97 48.50
CA GLN A 499 1.61 4.63 48.96
C GLN A 499 1.90 3.68 47.79
N TYR A 500 1.08 3.75 46.74
CA TYR A 500 1.25 2.93 45.55
C TYR A 500 2.53 3.30 44.79
N LEU A 501 2.79 4.60 44.58
CA LEU A 501 4.01 5.07 43.92
C LEU A 501 5.27 4.65 44.68
N VAL A 502 5.27 4.72 46.01
CA VAL A 502 6.38 4.22 46.84
C VAL A 502 6.59 2.71 46.63
N LEU A 503 5.52 1.91 46.67
CA LEU A 503 5.61 0.47 46.43
C LEU A 503 6.14 0.13 45.03
N LEU A 504 5.68 0.87 44.02
CA LEU A 504 6.15 0.73 42.64
C LEU A 504 7.64 1.07 42.54
N GLN A 505 8.09 2.14 43.18
CA GLN A 505 9.49 2.55 43.22
C GLN A 505 10.35 1.45 43.84
N GLU A 506 9.93 0.90 44.98
CA GLU A 506 10.65 -0.20 45.61
C GLU A 506 10.70 -1.45 44.72
N LYS A 507 9.60 -1.79 44.05
CA LYS A 507 9.55 -2.94 43.12
C LYS A 507 10.47 -2.74 41.94
N ASN A 508 10.41 -1.58 41.27
CA ASN A 508 11.27 -1.25 40.15
C ASN A 508 12.75 -1.22 40.57
N GLN A 509 13.08 -0.64 41.73
CA GLN A 509 14.45 -0.60 42.23
C GLN A 509 14.97 -2.01 42.56
N LYS A 510 14.19 -2.83 43.28
CA LYS A 510 14.55 -4.23 43.57
C LYS A 510 14.78 -5.02 42.29
N ARG A 511 13.96 -4.76 41.27
CA ARG A 511 14.07 -5.41 39.96
C ARG A 511 15.35 -4.98 39.22
N ASP A 512 15.65 -3.68 39.18
CA ASP A 512 16.92 -3.17 38.63
C ASP A 512 18.13 -3.79 39.35
N GLU A 513 18.11 -3.84 40.68
CA GLU A 513 19.19 -4.43 41.47
C GLU A 513 19.38 -5.93 41.17
N GLN A 514 18.29 -6.67 40.99
CA GLN A 514 18.35 -8.09 40.60
C GLN A 514 18.87 -8.24 39.17
N PHE A 515 18.41 -7.39 38.27
CA PHE A 515 18.76 -7.38 36.87
C PHE A 515 20.26 -7.21 36.63
N PHE A 516 20.85 -6.16 37.20
CA PHE A 516 22.28 -5.89 37.07
C PHE A 516 23.16 -6.88 37.83
N ARG A 517 22.61 -7.63 38.81
CA ARG A 517 23.36 -8.63 39.57
C ARG A 517 23.28 -10.05 39.02
N LYS A 518 22.19 -10.41 38.32
CA LYS A 518 21.92 -11.80 37.90
C LYS A 518 21.73 -11.98 36.40
N GLY A 519 21.58 -10.89 35.63
CA GLY A 519 21.67 -10.93 34.19
C GLY A 519 20.57 -11.67 33.45
N GLY A 520 19.39 -11.04 33.38
CA GLY A 520 18.31 -11.41 32.46
C GLY A 520 17.56 -12.71 32.76
N ARG A 521 16.25 -12.58 33.03
CA ARG A 521 15.24 -13.59 33.40
C ARG A 521 15.58 -14.62 34.49
#